data_AF-A0A2R9AQ25-F1
#
_entry.id   AF-A0A2R9AQ25-F1
#
_cell.length_a   1.000
_cell.length_b   1.000
_cell.length_c   1.000
_cell.angle_alpha   90.00
_cell.angle_beta   90.00
_cell.angle_gamma   90.00
#
_symmetry.space_group_name_H-M   'P 1'
#
loop_
_entity.id
_entity.type
_entity.pdbx_description
1 polymer ?
#
loop_
_entity_poly.entity_id
_entity_poly.type
_entity_poly.pdbx_seq_one_letter_code
_entity_poly.pdbx_strand_id
1 'polypeptide(L)'
;MIKDDGTVIHFNNPKVQASLSANTFAITGHAEAKPITEMLPGILSQLGADSLTSLRKLAEQFPRQVLDIKYFLLIPATFVNL
;
A
#
# COMPACT_ATOMS: atom_id res chain seq x y z
N MET A 1 5.76 8.87 -0.25
CA MET A 1 4.91 9.89 0.38
C MET A 1 3.46 9.55 0.09
N ILE A 2 2.63 9.46 1.11
CA ILE A 2 1.23 9.04 1.00
C ILE A 2 0.36 10.29 0.97
N LYS A 3 -0.61 10.33 0.07
CA LYS A 3 -1.56 11.42 -0.06
C LYS A 3 -2.95 11.00 0.42
N ASP A 4 -3.78 11.98 0.71
CA ASP A 4 -5.15 11.77 1.21
C ASP A 4 -6.10 11.23 0.13
N ASP A 5 -5.74 11.39 -1.16
CA ASP A 5 -6.50 10.90 -2.32
C ASP A 5 -6.31 9.39 -2.59
N GLY A 6 -5.56 8.68 -1.73
CA GLY A 6 -5.29 7.25 -1.89
C GLY A 6 -4.14 6.92 -2.85
N THR A 7 -3.43 7.93 -3.35
CA THR A 7 -2.20 7.74 -4.13
C THR A 7 -0.94 7.90 -3.27
N VAL A 8 0.13 7.27 -3.72
CA VAL A 8 1.45 7.29 -3.10
C VAL A 8 2.44 7.80 -4.13
N ILE A 9 3.17 8.86 -3.80
CA ILE A 9 4.39 9.22 -4.53
C ILE A 9 5.48 8.25 -4.09
N HIS A 10 5.83 7.32 -4.98
CA HIS A 10 6.87 6.33 -4.80
C HIS A 10 8.16 6.77 -5.51
N PHE A 11 9.28 6.52 -4.85
CA PHE A 11 10.60 6.72 -5.43
C PHE A 11 11.33 5.38 -5.40
N ASN A 12 11.78 4.92 -6.56
CA ASN A 12 12.63 3.75 -6.63
C ASN A 12 14.11 4.15 -6.53
N ASN A 13 14.83 3.57 -5.57
CA ASN A 13 16.24 3.86 -5.28
C ASN A 13 16.60 5.37 -5.32
N PRO A 14 15.90 6.25 -4.58
CA PRO A 14 16.22 7.68 -4.58
C PRO A 14 17.56 7.97 -3.91
N LYS A 15 18.17 9.09 -4.28
CA LYS A 15 19.22 9.72 -3.48
C LYS A 15 18.57 10.52 -2.36
N VAL A 16 18.99 10.28 -1.12
CA VAL A 16 18.48 10.98 0.06
C VAL A 16 19.62 11.72 0.74
N GLN A 17 19.38 12.98 1.07
CA GLN A 17 20.22 13.79 1.95
C GLN A 17 19.37 14.24 3.14
N ALA A 18 19.96 14.26 4.33
CA ALA A 18 19.23 14.61 5.53
C ALA A 18 20.09 15.50 6.44
N SER A 19 19.43 16.49 7.04
CA SER A 19 19.95 17.23 8.18
C SER A 19 19.01 16.97 9.35
N LEU A 20 19.40 16.04 10.24
CA LEU A 20 18.59 15.65 11.39
C LEU A 20 18.44 16.79 12.40
N SER A 21 19.50 17.60 12.59
CA SER A 21 19.45 18.78 13.46
C SER A 21 18.47 19.85 12.96
N ALA A 22 18.26 19.91 11.64
CA ALA A 22 17.31 20.83 11.01
C ALA A 22 15.98 20.16 10.63
N ASN A 23 15.75 18.91 11.04
CA ASN A 23 14.56 18.12 10.68
C ASN A 23 14.22 18.15 9.18
N THR A 24 15.24 18.18 8.32
CA THR A 24 15.08 18.41 6.87
C THR A 24 15.59 17.20 6.09
N PHE A 25 14.76 16.71 5.17
CA PHE A 25 15.10 15.64 4.23
C PHE A 25 14.95 16.14 2.80
N ALA A 26 16.00 15.99 2.00
CA ALA A 26 15.98 16.23 0.56
C ALA A 26 16.04 14.88 -0.16
N ILE A 27 15.01 14.59 -0.97
CA ILE A 27 14.87 13.34 -1.71
C ILE A 27 14.92 13.69 -3.19
N THR A 28 15.86 13.09 -3.94
CA THR A 28 16.04 13.32 -5.38
C THR A 28 16.00 12.00 -6.13
N GLY A 29 15.19 11.91 -7.17
CA GLY A 29 15.03 10.70 -7.98
C GLY A 29 13.75 10.75 -8.80
N HIS A 30 13.50 9.71 -9.58
CA HIS A 30 12.25 9.58 -10.32
C HIS A 30 11.08 9.30 -9.37
N ALA A 31 10.03 10.09 -9.50
CA ALA A 31 8.82 10.00 -8.70
C ALA A 31 7.69 9.41 -9.54
N GLU A 32 7.09 8.33 -9.05
CA GLU A 32 5.93 7.69 -9.67
C GLU A 32 4.73 7.83 -8.74
N ALA A 33 3.61 8.35 -9.23
CA ALA A 33 2.35 8.33 -8.49
C ALA A 33 1.66 6.99 -8.75
N LYS A 34 1.54 6.17 -7.70
CA LYS A 34 0.88 4.86 -7.75
C LYS A 34 -0.33 4.84 -6.81
N PRO A 35 -1.41 4.13 -7.14
CA PRO A 35 -2.48 3.88 -6.19
C PRO A 35 -1.94 2.99 -5.05
N ILE A 36 -2.39 3.24 -3.81
CA ILE A 36 -1.93 2.49 -2.63
C ILE A 36 -2.20 0.98 -2.74
N THR A 37 -3.22 0.60 -3.51
CA THR A 37 -3.63 -0.79 -3.76
C THR A 37 -2.58 -1.60 -4.52
N GLU A 38 -1.83 -0.98 -5.43
CA GLU A 38 -0.74 -1.64 -6.17
C GLU A 38 0.50 -1.90 -5.30
N MET A 39 0.62 -1.22 -4.16
CA MET A 39 1.74 -1.36 -3.23
C MET A 39 1.45 -2.34 -2.07
N LEU A 40 0.28 -2.97 -2.07
CA LEU A 40 -0.09 -3.98 -1.08
C LEU A 40 0.60 -5.33 -1.35
N PRO A 41 0.97 -6.09 -0.30
CA PRO A 41 0.82 -5.77 1.12
C PRO A 41 1.99 -4.95 1.69
N GLY A 42 3.06 -4.72 0.92
CA GLY A 42 4.33 -4.17 1.40
C GLY A 42 4.22 -2.77 2.03
N ILE A 43 3.29 -1.94 1.54
CA ILE A 43 3.06 -0.61 2.10
C ILE A 43 2.51 -0.63 3.54
N LEU A 44 1.89 -1.73 3.98
CA LEU A 44 1.25 -1.83 5.30
C LEU A 44 2.25 -1.67 6.45
N SER A 45 3.51 -2.06 6.28
CA SER A 45 4.56 -1.86 7.30
C SER A 45 5.02 -0.41 7.44
N GLN A 46 4.73 0.43 6.44
CA GLN A 46 5.03 1.87 6.44
C GLN A 46 3.83 2.69 6.95
N LEU A 47 2.64 2.07 7.00
CA LEU A 47 1.44 2.67 7.56
C LEU A 47 1.41 2.48 9.08
N GLY A 48 1.25 3.58 9.80
CA GLY A 48 0.87 3.52 11.22
C GLY A 48 -0.60 3.13 11.39
N ALA A 49 -1.01 2.89 12.64
CA ALA A 49 -2.40 2.52 12.99
C ALA A 49 -3.44 3.50 12.44
N ASP A 50 -3.13 4.80 12.41
CA ASP A 50 -4.04 5.84 11.90
C ASP A 50 -4.25 5.74 10.39
N SER A 51 -3.20 5.45 9.62
CA SER A 51 -3.29 5.32 8.16
C SER A 51 -3.99 4.03 7.72
N LEU A 52 -4.03 2.99 8.57
CA LEU A 52 -4.81 1.78 8.32
C LEU A 52 -6.32 2.05 8.33
N THR A 53 -6.78 3.00 9.15
CA THR A 53 -8.19 3.43 9.14
C THR A 53 -8.57 4.05 7.80
N SER A 54 -7.70 4.90 7.24
CA SER A 54 -7.90 5.50 5.91
C SER A 54 -7.85 4.43 4.81
N LEU A 55 -6.93 3.47 4.92
CA LEU A 55 -6.84 2.35 3.98
C LEU A 55 -8.05 1.43 4.07
N ARG A 56 -8.61 1.19 5.26
CA ARG A 56 -9.87 0.47 5.48
C ARG A 56 -11.03 1.14 4.77
N LYS A 57 -11.17 2.47 4.91
CA LYS A 57 -12.22 3.23 4.21
C LYS A 57 -12.08 3.15 2.69
N LEU A 58 -10.85 3.26 2.17
CA LEU A 58 -10.57 3.03 0.75
C LEU A 58 -10.94 1.60 0.34
N ALA A 59 -10.54 0.58 1.11
CA ALA A 59 -10.84 -0.83 0.86
C ALA A 59 -12.35 -1.15 0.88
N GLU A 60 -13.14 -0.45 1.70
CA GLU A 60 -14.60 -0.59 1.73
C GLU A 60 -15.28 -0.03 0.47
N GLN A 61 -14.66 0.94 -0.22
CA GLN A 61 -15.12 1.44 -1.51
C GLN A 61 -14.77 0.49 -2.67
N PHE A 62 -13.85 -0.45 -2.48
CA PHE A 62 -13.59 -1.50 -3.47
C PHE A 62 -14.63 -2.62 -3.32
N PRO A 63 -15.35 -3.03 -4.39
CA PRO A 63 -16.20 -4.20 -4.33
C PRO A 63 -15.35 -5.43 -3.98
N ARG A 64 -15.79 -6.23 -2.99
CA ARG A 64 -15.14 -7.43 -2.45
C ARG A 64 -14.76 -8.52 -3.48
N GLN A 65 -15.06 -8.33 -4.76
CA GLN A 65 -14.93 -9.36 -5.79
C GLN A 65 -13.48 -9.74 -6.13
N VAL A 66 -12.48 -8.89 -5.92
CA VAL A 66 -11.09 -9.19 -6.34
C VAL A 66 -10.30 -10.01 -5.29
N LEU A 67 -10.69 -9.95 -4.02
CA LEU A 67 -10.03 -10.75 -2.98
C LEU A 67 -10.59 -12.17 -2.90
N ASP A 68 -11.85 -12.39 -3.25
CA ASP A 68 -12.50 -13.70 -3.21
C ASP A 68 -11.87 -14.70 -4.21
N ILE A 69 -11.52 -14.24 -5.41
CA ILE A 69 -11.05 -15.12 -6.50
C ILE A 69 -9.70 -15.79 -6.21
N LYS A 70 -8.79 -15.10 -5.49
CA LYS A 70 -7.47 -15.67 -5.15
C LYS A 70 -7.54 -16.67 -4.00
N TYR A 71 -8.42 -16.46 -3.02
CA TYR A 71 -8.60 -17.43 -1.92
C TYR A 71 -9.48 -18.62 -2.34
N PHE A 72 -10.46 -18.42 -3.23
CA PHE A 72 -11.26 -19.49 -3.80
C PHE A 72 -10.43 -20.47 -4.66
N LEU A 73 -9.43 -19.97 -5.40
CA LEU A 73 -8.50 -20.80 -6.17
C LEU A 73 -7.42 -21.50 -5.32
N LEU A 74 -7.33 -21.21 -4.01
CA LEU A 74 -6.36 -21.80 -3.09
C LEU A 74 -6.98 -22.83 -2.12
N ILE A 75 -8.28 -23.14 -2.24
CA ILE A 75 -8.82 -24.33 -1.59
C ILE A 75 -8.44 -25.52 -2.48
N PRO A 76 -7.59 -26.46 -2.02
CA PRO A 76 -7.41 -27.70 -2.74
C PRO A 76 -8.78 -28.35 -2.91
N ALA A 77 -9.07 -28.88 -4.11
CA ALA A 77 -10.35 -29.48 -4.49
C ALA A 77 -10.80 -30.68 -3.62
N THR A 78 -10.13 -30.94 -2.49
CA THR A 78 -10.40 -31.99 -1.51
C THR A 78 -11.38 -31.59 -0.41
N PHE A 79 -11.79 -30.33 -0.26
CA PHE A 79 -12.65 -29.89 0.86
C PHE A 79 -14.13 -29.64 0.51
N VAL A 80 -14.60 -30.01 -0.69
CA VAL A 80 -16.02 -29.81 -1.09
C VAL A 80 -16.90 -31.06 -0.81
N ASN A 81 -16.37 -32.11 -0.18
CA ASN A 81 -17.17 -33.30 0.19
C ASN A 81 -16.78 -33.90 1.56
N LEU A 82 -16.90 -33.12 2.63
CA LEU A 82 -17.19 -33.61 3.98
C LEU A 82 -18.00 -32.56 4.75
#